data_AF-A0A7C5MKV9-F1
#
_entry.id   AF-A0A7C5MKV9-F1
#
_cell.length_a   1.000
_cell.length_b   1.000
_cell.length_c   1.000
_cell.angle_alpha   90.00
_cell.angle_beta   90.00
_cell.angle_gamma   90.00
#
_symmetry.space_group_name_H-M   'P 1'
#
loop_
_entity.id
_entity.type
_entity.pdbx_description
1 polymer ?
#
loop_
_entity_poly.entity_id
_entity_poly.type
_entity_poly.pdbx_seq_one_letter_code
_entity_poly.pdbx_strand_id
1 'polypeptide(L)'
;DIVGEYLTGVKGVLIASVLGGPLYTPTLVEIVIGKGLWSLGMSKGALLAWLMGQPYDIANALAVSRIAKWKVVLTYMLIAWIGSVIFGLIYGIISGSL
;
A
#
# COMPACT_ATOMS: atom_id res chain seq x y z
N ASP A 1 14.73 -12.83 -9.03
CA ASP A 1 13.71 -13.02 -7.98
C ASP A 1 12.46 -12.22 -8.27
N ILE A 2 11.29 -12.85 -8.18
CA ILE A 2 9.98 -12.28 -8.57
C ILE A 2 9.70 -10.94 -7.86
N VAL A 3 10.10 -10.80 -6.60
CA VAL A 3 9.86 -9.59 -5.80
C VAL A 3 10.62 -8.38 -6.37
N GLY A 4 11.91 -8.51 -6.65
CA GLY A 4 12.69 -7.43 -7.23
C GLY A 4 12.25 -7.04 -8.65
N GLU A 5 11.64 -7.95 -9.40
CA GLU A 5 11.14 -7.67 -10.74
C GLU A 5 9.79 -6.91 -10.75
N TYR A 6 8.89 -7.26 -9.82
CA TYR A 6 7.52 -6.72 -9.82
C TYR A 6 7.26 -5.64 -8.78
N LEU A 7 8.05 -5.56 -7.71
CA LEU A 7 7.87 -4.61 -6.61
C LEU A 7 8.99 -3.55 -6.57
N THR A 8 9.54 -3.21 -7.74
CA THR A 8 10.47 -2.09 -7.96
C THR A 8 9.94 -1.14 -9.04
N GLY A 9 10.50 0.07 -9.10
CA GLY A 9 10.09 1.13 -10.00
C GLY A 9 8.69 1.66 -9.74
N VAL A 10 8.22 2.50 -10.67
CA VAL A 10 6.88 3.10 -10.66
C VAL A 10 5.79 2.03 -10.67
N LYS A 11 5.98 0.98 -11.48
CA LYS A 11 5.03 -0.15 -11.56
C LYS A 11 4.94 -0.90 -10.23
N GLY A 12 6.08 -1.11 -9.57
CA GLY A 12 6.12 -1.75 -8.25
C GLY A 12 5.38 -0.95 -7.19
N VAL A 13 5.49 0.38 -7.19
CA VAL A 13 4.72 1.24 -6.29
C VAL A 13 3.21 1.10 -6.50
N LEU A 14 2.75 1.04 -7.75
CA LEU A 14 1.33 0.86 -8.07
C LEU A 14 0.81 -0.53 -7.66
N ILE A 15 1.59 -1.58 -7.90
CA ILE A 15 1.22 -2.94 -7.48
C ILE A 15 1.17 -3.02 -5.96
N ALA A 16 2.19 -2.47 -5.30
CA ALA A 16 2.33 -2.49 -3.85
C ALA A 16 1.20 -1.71 -3.15
N SER A 17 0.78 -0.55 -3.66
CA SER A 17 -0.37 0.18 -3.08
C SER A 17 -1.66 -0.63 -3.17
N VAL A 18 -1.93 -1.27 -4.32
CA VAL A 18 -3.14 -2.10 -4.46
C VAL A 18 -3.09 -3.33 -3.55
N LEU A 19 -1.93 -3.94 -3.35
CA LEU A 19 -1.78 -5.09 -2.46
C LEU A 19 -1.87 -4.74 -0.97
N GLY A 20 -1.49 -3.52 -0.60
CA GLY A 20 -1.53 -3.05 0.79
C GLY A 20 -2.95 -2.84 1.31
N GLY A 21 -3.87 -2.40 0.44
CA GLY A 21 -5.25 -2.10 0.82
C GLY A 21 -6.03 -3.29 1.38
N PRO A 22 -6.26 -4.36 0.61
CA PRO A 22 -7.12 -5.48 1.01
C PRO A 22 -6.66 -6.27 2.23
N LEU A 23 -5.37 -6.20 2.60
CA LEU A 23 -4.85 -6.89 3.77
C LEU A 23 -5.16 -6.08 5.04
N TYR A 24 -6.24 -6.43 5.74
CA TYR A 24 -6.43 -6.04 7.14
C TYR A 24 -5.48 -6.86 8.04
N THR A 25 -4.18 -6.58 7.97
CA THR A 25 -3.19 -7.21 8.85
C THR A 25 -2.97 -6.37 10.09
N PRO A 26 -2.81 -6.97 11.28
CA PRO A 26 -2.29 -6.25 12.44
C PRO A 26 -0.93 -5.65 12.09
N THR A 27 -0.65 -4.43 12.56
CA THR A 27 0.58 -3.68 12.27
C THR A 27 1.85 -4.51 12.49
N LEU A 28 1.83 -5.40 13.48
CA LEU A 28 2.95 -6.28 13.83
C LEU A 28 3.25 -7.32 12.74
N VAL A 29 2.20 -7.86 12.09
CA VAL A 29 2.33 -8.79 10.95
C VAL A 29 2.78 -8.04 9.71
N GLU A 30 2.20 -6.86 9.48
CA GLU A 30 2.49 -6.01 8.34
C GLU A 30 3.98 -5.63 8.26
N ILE A 31 4.56 -5.18 9.38
CA ILE A 31 6.00 -4.82 9.44
C ILE A 31 6.89 -6.04 9.15
N VAL A 32 6.53 -7.22 9.67
CA VAL A 32 7.30 -8.46 9.45
C VAL A 32 7.28 -8.87 7.98
N ILE A 33 6.10 -8.85 7.35
CA ILE A 33 5.94 -9.15 5.92
C ILE A 33 6.69 -8.12 5.07
N GLY A 34 6.50 -6.83 5.35
CA GLY A 34 7.16 -5.75 4.63
C GLY A 34 8.69 -5.85 4.72
N LYS A 35 9.24 -6.18 5.90
CA LYS A 35 10.68 -6.44 6.06
C LYS A 35 11.15 -7.64 5.25
N GLY A 36 10.35 -8.71 5.19
CA GLY A 36 10.62 -9.87 4.35
C GLY A 36 10.68 -9.51 2.86
N LEU A 37 9.65 -8.83 2.35
CA LEU A 37 9.60 -8.37 0.95
C LEU A 37 10.75 -7.42 0.62
N TRP A 38 11.13 -6.54 1.53
CA TRP A 38 12.29 -5.68 1.36
C TRP A 38 13.59 -6.47 1.27
N SER A 39 13.78 -7.48 2.13
CA SER A 39 14.96 -8.36 2.04
C SER A 39 15.03 -9.16 0.73
N LEU A 40 13.89 -9.35 0.05
CA LEU A 40 13.78 -9.99 -1.26
C LEU A 40 13.87 -9.02 -2.45
N GLY A 41 14.15 -7.73 -2.21
CA GLY A 41 14.43 -6.75 -3.26
C GLY A 41 13.31 -5.75 -3.56
N MET A 42 12.24 -5.69 -2.76
CA MET A 42 11.20 -4.64 -2.90
C MET A 42 11.80 -3.24 -2.71
N SER A 43 11.42 -2.27 -3.55
CA SER A 43 11.90 -0.90 -3.40
C SER A 43 11.35 -0.23 -2.15
N LYS A 44 12.08 0.75 -1.59
CA LYS A 44 11.62 1.47 -0.40
C LYS A 44 10.36 2.29 -0.71
N GLY A 45 10.25 2.82 -1.93
CA GLY A 45 9.04 3.49 -2.41
C GLY A 45 7.83 2.57 -2.48
N ALA A 46 8.00 1.35 -3.01
CA ALA A 46 6.93 0.36 -3.06
C ALA A 46 6.53 -0.10 -1.65
N LEU A 47 7.51 -0.32 -0.77
CA LEU A 47 7.28 -0.69 0.62
C LEU A 47 6.44 0.37 1.34
N LEU A 48 6.78 1.65 1.19
CA LEU A 48 6.01 2.74 1.80
C LEU A 48 4.57 2.76 1.28
N ALA A 49 4.38 2.65 -0.04
CA ALA A 49 3.04 2.63 -0.63
C ALA A 49 2.20 1.46 -0.09
N TRP A 50 2.80 0.27 0.06
CA TRP A 50 2.15 -0.89 0.63
C TRP A 50 1.73 -0.68 2.09
N LEU A 51 2.63 -0.12 2.93
CA LEU A 51 2.34 0.17 4.35
C LEU A 51 1.23 1.22 4.53
N MET A 52 1.05 2.11 3.55
CA MET A 52 -0.04 3.09 3.55
C MET A 52 -1.39 2.49 3.11
N GLY A 53 -1.48 1.16 2.98
CA GLY A 53 -2.69 0.42 2.58
C GLY A 53 -3.84 0.45 3.58
N GLN A 54 -3.52 0.56 4.87
CA GLN A 54 -4.47 0.40 5.98
C GLN A 54 -5.77 1.23 5.87
N PRO A 55 -5.77 2.50 5.43
CA PRO A 55 -7.00 3.29 5.37
C PRO A 55 -8.04 2.78 4.36
N TYR A 56 -7.65 1.89 3.44
CA TYR A 56 -8.55 1.32 2.43
C TYR A 56 -8.68 -0.19 2.51
N ASP A 57 -8.71 -0.70 3.74
CA ASP A 57 -8.98 -2.10 4.02
C ASP A 57 -10.45 -2.49 3.85
N ILE A 58 -10.67 -3.69 3.28
CA ILE A 58 -12.01 -4.16 2.90
C ILE A 58 -12.87 -4.45 4.13
N ALA A 59 -12.28 -4.94 5.22
CA ALA A 59 -13.03 -5.32 6.42
C ALA A 59 -13.66 -4.09 7.09
N ASN A 60 -12.87 -3.04 7.27
CA ASN A 60 -13.31 -1.74 7.78
C ASN A 60 -14.24 -1.04 6.79
N ALA A 61 -13.95 -1.08 5.49
CA ALA A 61 -14.82 -0.52 4.46
C ALA A 61 -16.24 -1.13 4.54
N LEU A 62 -16.33 -2.45 4.69
CA LEU A 62 -17.60 -3.16 4.87
C LEU A 62 -18.32 -2.74 6.15
N ALA A 63 -17.60 -2.66 7.28
CA ALA A 63 -18.18 -2.25 8.56
C ALA A 63 -18.72 -0.80 8.52
N VAL A 64 -17.91 0.14 8.05
CA VAL A 64 -18.24 1.57 7.99
C VAL A 64 -19.30 1.85 6.92
N SER A 65 -19.37 1.08 5.84
CA SER A 65 -20.37 1.25 4.78
C SER A 65 -21.81 1.16 5.29
N ARG A 66 -22.06 0.41 6.37
CA ARG A 66 -23.38 0.28 7.00
C ARG A 66 -23.85 1.55 7.71
N ILE A 67 -22.92 2.43 8.07
CA ILE A 67 -23.19 3.69 8.78
C ILE A 67 -23.08 4.87 7.82
N ALA A 68 -21.97 4.98 7.10
CA ALA A 68 -21.63 6.16 6.28
C ALA A 68 -22.06 6.06 4.80
N LYS A 69 -22.60 4.90 4.38
CA LYS A 69 -22.92 4.55 2.98
C LYS A 69 -21.67 4.39 2.09
N TRP A 70 -21.78 3.51 1.10
CA TRP A 70 -20.67 3.16 0.18
C TRP A 70 -20.05 4.34 -0.56
N LYS A 71 -20.83 5.37 -0.90
CA LYS A 71 -20.32 6.54 -1.62
C LYS A 71 -19.20 7.24 -0.83
N VAL A 72 -19.35 7.37 0.49
CA VAL A 72 -18.35 8.02 1.36
C VAL A 72 -17.13 7.13 1.50
N VAL A 73 -17.33 5.83 1.78
CA VAL A 73 -16.25 4.86 1.95
C VAL A 73 -15.38 4.74 0.70
N LEU A 74 -16.00 4.57 -0.48
CA LEU A 74 -15.26 4.47 -1.75
C LEU A 74 -14.47 5.75 -2.06
N THR A 75 -15.05 6.92 -1.77
CA THR A 75 -14.35 8.20 -1.97
C THR A 75 -13.12 8.30 -1.06
N TYR A 76 -13.26 7.91 0.21
CA TYR A 76 -12.15 7.89 1.15
C TYR A 76 -11.05 6.92 0.73
N MET A 77 -11.42 5.70 0.33
CA MET A 77 -10.46 4.69 -0.13
C MET A 77 -9.69 5.16 -1.36
N LEU A 78 -10.37 5.80 -2.31
CA LEU A 78 -9.74 6.34 -3.51
C LEU A 78 -8.73 7.44 -3.17
N ILE A 79 -9.08 8.36 -2.28
CA ILE A 79 -8.18 9.43 -1.85
C ILE A 79 -6.96 8.85 -1.11
N ALA A 80 -7.18 7.89 -0.21
CA ALA A 80 -6.11 7.24 0.53
C ALA A 80 -5.16 6.46 -0.38
N TRP A 81 -5.70 5.74 -1.36
CA TRP A 81 -4.90 5.02 -2.35
C TRP A 81 -4.08 5.97 -3.24
N ILE A 82 -4.67 7.07 -3.73
CA ILE A 82 -3.94 8.10 -4.47
C ILE A 82 -2.80 8.67 -3.61
N GLY A 83 -3.07 8.95 -2.34
CA GLY A 83 -2.06 9.38 -1.38
C GLY A 83 -0.91 8.38 -1.25
N SER A 84 -1.22 7.10 -1.03
CA SER A 84 -0.23 6.01 -0.95
C SER A 84 0.69 5.97 -2.17
N VAL A 85 0.13 6.06 -3.39
CA VAL A 85 0.90 6.08 -4.63
C VAL A 85 1.80 7.31 -4.71
N ILE A 86 1.27 8.51 -4.45
CA ILE A 86 2.02 9.76 -4.52
C ILE A 86 3.19 9.75 -3.53
N PHE A 87 2.94 9.41 -2.27
CA PHE A 87 3.98 9.38 -1.25
C PHE A 87 5.01 8.27 -1.50
N GLY A 88 4.58 7.09 -1.97
CA GLY A 88 5.49 6.01 -2.36
C GLY A 88 6.43 6.42 -3.50
N LEU A 89 5.91 7.10 -4.53
CA LEU A 89 6.71 7.62 -5.63
C LEU A 89 7.66 8.72 -5.19
N ILE A 90 7.18 9.72 -4.44
CA ILE A 90 8.01 10.81 -3.92
C ILE A 90 9.15 10.24 -3.08
N TYR A 91 8.83 9.35 -2.14
CA TYR A 91 9.84 8.75 -1.28
C TYR A 91 10.84 7.89 -2.07
N GLY A 92 10.35 7.12 -3.03
CA GLY A 92 11.20 6.32 -3.91
C GLY A 92 12.17 7.18 -4.74
N ILE A 93 11.71 8.32 -5.26
CA ILE A 93 12.53 9.28 -6.00
C ILE A 93 13.58 9.92 -5.09
N ILE A 94 13.17 10.43 -3.91
CA ILE A 94 14.07 11.10 -2.96
C ILE A 94 15.14 10.14 -2.44
N SER A 95 14.79 8.89 -2.21
CA SER A 95 15.71 7.87 -1.70
C SER A 95 16.58 7.22 -2.78
N GLY A 96 16.39 7.57 -4.07
CA GLY A 96 17.07 6.93 -5.20
C GLY A 96 16.80 5.42 -5.29
N SER A 97 15.66 4.97 -4.75
CA SER A 97 15.33 3.55 -4.61
C SER A 97 14.25 3.07 -5.58
N LEU A 98 13.88 3.91 -6.56
CA LEU A 98 12.93 3.53 -7.62
C LEU A 98 13.49 2.39 -8.47
#